data_AF-A0A0D0E8J2-F1
#
_entry.id   AF-A0A0D0E8J2-F1
#
_cell.length_a   1.000
_cell.length_b   1.000
_cell.length_c   1.000
_cell.angle_alpha   90.00
_cell.angle_beta   90.00
_cell.angle_gamma   90.00
#
_symmetry.space_group_name_H-M   'P 1'
#
loop_
_entity.id
_entity.type
_entity.pdbx_description
1 polymer ?
#
loop_
_entity_poly.entity_id
_entity_poly.type
_entity_poly.pdbx_seq_one_letter_code
_entity_poly.pdbx_strand_id
1 'polypeptide(L)'
;MAGPIRSNPIAGSSRQQPAYKVQPPRPPNAWILYRSDRLKELPPSKERRAQADVSKLISNMWKNEKEEVKLEYERMADAKKAEHQRLYPSYRFQPMKK
;
A
#
# COMPACT_ATOMS: atom_id res chain seq x y z
N MET A 1 -8.01 -36.35 1.56
CA MET A 1 -7.02 -35.26 1.49
C MET A 1 -7.78 -33.94 1.40
N ALA A 2 -7.99 -33.26 2.52
CA ALA A 2 -8.71 -31.98 2.58
C ALA A 2 -7.74 -30.89 3.05
N GLY A 3 -7.56 -29.84 2.23
CA GLY A 3 -6.65 -28.73 2.53
C GLY A 3 -7.15 -27.87 3.70
N PRO A 4 -6.25 -27.16 4.42
CA PRO A 4 -6.62 -26.42 5.61
C PRO A 4 -7.45 -25.17 5.26
N ILE A 5 -8.65 -25.13 5.82
CA ILE A 5 -9.59 -24.00 5.84
C ILE A 5 -8.91 -22.80 6.51
N ARG A 6 -8.70 -21.71 5.78
CA ARG A 6 -8.25 -20.42 6.34
C ARG A 6 -9.47 -19.65 6.87
N SER A 7 -9.83 -19.91 8.12
CA SER A 7 -10.74 -19.04 8.88
C SER A 7 -10.00 -17.77 9.30
N ASN A 8 -10.52 -16.60 8.90
CA ASN A 8 -10.00 -15.31 9.37
C ASN A 8 -11.16 -14.52 9.98
N PRO A 9 -11.25 -14.38 11.32
CA PRO A 9 -12.32 -13.63 11.93
C PRO A 9 -12.10 -12.14 11.69
N ILE A 10 -13.13 -11.46 11.17
CA ILE A 10 -13.16 -10.01 11.04
C ILE A 10 -13.66 -9.43 12.37
N ALA A 11 -12.74 -9.22 13.31
CA ALA A 11 -12.99 -8.36 14.46
C ALA A 11 -12.61 -6.93 14.09
N GLY A 12 -13.61 -6.03 14.06
CA GLY A 12 -13.35 -4.60 14.20
C GLY A 12 -12.61 -4.38 15.51
N SER A 13 -11.45 -3.75 15.45
CA SER A 13 -10.73 -3.35 16.65
C SER A 13 -9.93 -2.11 16.31
N SER A 14 -10.44 -0.97 16.77
CA SER A 14 -9.68 0.24 17.03
C SER A 14 -8.48 -0.16 17.88
N ARG A 15 -7.35 -0.48 17.25
CA ARG A 15 -6.11 -0.73 17.99
C ARG A 15 -5.63 0.61 18.50
N GLN A 16 -5.88 0.85 19.79
CA GLN A 16 -5.08 1.76 20.59
C GLN A 16 -3.62 1.32 20.40
N GLN A 17 -2.85 2.07 19.62
CA GLN A 17 -1.44 1.79 19.42
C GLN A 17 -0.70 2.32 20.65
N PRO A 18 0.09 1.49 21.37
CA PRO A 18 0.99 2.01 22.39
C PRO A 18 1.95 2.99 21.71
N ALA A 19 2.36 4.03 22.42
CA ALA A 19 3.26 5.08 21.93
C ALA A 19 4.67 4.53 21.61
N TYR A 20 4.79 3.75 20.53
CA TYR A 20 6.08 3.39 19.95
C TYR A 20 6.59 4.60 19.19
N LYS A 21 7.87 4.92 19.38
CA LYS A 21 8.59 5.95 18.63
C LYS A 21 8.13 5.90 17.17
N VAL A 22 7.42 6.93 16.71
CA VAL A 22 6.83 6.97 15.37
C VAL A 22 7.97 6.94 14.37
N GLN A 23 8.36 5.75 13.93
CA GLN A 23 9.30 5.63 12.83
C GLN A 23 8.59 6.17 11.59
N PRO A 24 9.25 7.04 10.81
CA PRO A 24 8.64 7.61 9.63
C PRO A 24 8.10 6.49 8.72
N PRO A 25 6.86 6.59 8.22
CA PRO A 25 6.32 5.59 7.31
C PRO A 25 7.19 5.54 6.05
N ARG A 26 7.27 4.36 5.41
CA ARG A 26 8.01 4.21 4.16
C ARG A 26 7.52 5.22 3.11
N PRO A 27 8.42 5.85 2.33
CA PRO A 27 8.00 6.63 1.18
C PRO A 27 7.24 5.72 0.20
N PRO A 28 6.07 6.14 -0.30
CA PRO A 28 5.28 5.31 -1.22
C PRO A 28 5.99 5.23 -2.58
N ASN A 29 6.10 4.02 -3.12
CA ASN A 29 6.58 3.81 -4.48
C ASN A 29 5.47 4.08 -5.51
N ALA A 30 5.82 4.04 -6.81
CA ALA A 30 4.90 4.32 -7.91
C ALA A 30 3.63 3.46 -7.85
N TRP A 31 3.81 2.16 -7.56
CA TRP A 31 2.71 1.21 -7.44
C TRP A 31 1.77 1.51 -6.26
N ILE A 32 2.32 1.90 -5.10
CA ILE A 32 1.51 2.26 -3.93
C ILE A 32 0.68 3.51 -4.21
N LEU A 33 1.25 4.51 -4.88
CA LEU A 33 0.52 5.71 -5.31
C LEU A 33 -0.63 5.35 -6.27
N TYR A 34 -0.31 4.62 -7.33
CA TYR A 34 -1.29 4.17 -8.32
C TYR A 34 -2.42 3.34 -7.68
N ARG A 35 -2.08 2.38 -6.82
CA ARG A 35 -3.07 1.57 -6.11
C ARG A 35 -3.98 2.42 -5.23
N SER A 36 -3.42 3.37 -4.48
CA SER A 36 -4.20 4.27 -3.63
C SER A 36 -5.18 5.09 -4.44
N ASP A 37 -4.79 5.57 -5.63
CA ASP A 37 -5.68 6.37 -6.48
C ASP A 37 -6.76 5.50 -7.13
N ARG A 38 -6.41 4.33 -7.69
CA ARG A 38 -7.40 3.37 -8.19
C ARG A 38 -8.36 2.89 -7.11
N LEU A 39 -7.90 2.75 -5.87
CA LEU A 39 -8.76 2.37 -4.74
C LEU A 39 -9.77 3.47 -4.37
N LYS A 40 -9.41 4.76 -4.54
CA LYS A 40 -10.33 5.89 -4.34
C LYS A 40 -11.35 6.02 -5.48
N GLU A 41 -10.93 5.71 -6.72
CA GLU A 41 -11.81 5.72 -7.89
C GLU A 41 -12.85 4.60 -7.84
N LEU A 42 -12.52 3.47 -7.20
CA LEU A 42 -13.51 2.42 -6.97
C LEU A 42 -14.61 2.95 -6.05
N PRO A 43 -15.89 2.80 -6.43
CA PRO A 43 -17.00 3.28 -5.60
C PRO A 43 -16.93 2.60 -4.23
N PRO A 44 -17.34 3.31 -3.16
CA PRO A 44 -17.46 2.72 -1.83
C PRO A 44 -18.46 1.57 -1.90
N SER A 45 -17.93 0.37 -2.07
CA SER A 45 -18.71 -0.86 -2.11
C SER A 45 -19.32 -1.07 -0.73
N LYS A 46 -20.65 -1.23 -0.65
CA LYS A 46 -21.34 -1.61 0.61
C LYS A 46 -20.77 -2.91 1.19
N GLU A 47 -20.22 -3.77 0.33
CA GLU A 47 -19.47 -4.96 0.73
C GLU A 47 -17.97 -4.68 0.80
N ARG A 48 -17.32 -5.08 1.90
CA ARG A 48 -15.87 -5.07 1.99
C ARG A 48 -15.30 -6.06 0.96
N ARG A 49 -14.93 -5.55 -0.21
CA ARG A 49 -14.18 -6.33 -1.20
C ARG A 49 -12.88 -6.81 -0.56
N ALA A 50 -12.53 -8.07 -0.77
CA ALA A 50 -11.29 -8.60 -0.25
C ALA A 50 -10.11 -7.82 -0.85
N GLN A 51 -9.26 -7.28 0.00
CA GLN A 51 -8.08 -6.51 -0.42
C GLN A 51 -7.16 -7.32 -1.34
N ALA A 52 -7.17 -8.65 -1.21
CA ALA A 52 -6.45 -9.55 -2.09
C ALA A 52 -6.92 -9.45 -3.55
N ASP A 53 -8.23 -9.42 -3.78
CA ASP A 53 -8.79 -9.40 -5.13
C ASP A 53 -8.64 -8.02 -5.78
N VAL A 54 -8.80 -6.96 -4.99
CA VAL A 54 -8.49 -5.59 -5.44
C VAL A 54 -7.01 -5.46 -5.81
N SER A 55 -6.11 -6.05 -5.02
CA SER A 55 -4.67 -6.06 -5.35
C SER A 55 -4.40 -6.75 -6.69
N LYS A 56 -5.02 -7.91 -6.94
CA LYS A 56 -4.86 -8.65 -8.20
C LYS A 56 -5.37 -7.85 -9.39
N LEU A 57 -6.56 -7.27 -9.26
CA LEU A 57 -7.18 -6.46 -10.31
C LEU A 57 -6.28 -5.27 -10.69
N ILE A 58 -5.92 -4.45 -9.69
CA ILE A 58 -5.10 -3.26 -9.92
C ILE A 58 -3.72 -3.68 -10.44
N SER A 59 -3.15 -4.83 -10.02
CA SER A 59 -1.86 -5.31 -10.53
C SER A 59 -1.93 -5.62 -12.03
N ASN A 60 -3.03 -6.21 -12.48
CA ASN A 60 -3.26 -6.44 -13.90
C ASN A 60 -3.47 -5.13 -14.65
N MET A 61 -4.21 -4.17 -14.08
CA MET A 61 -4.36 -2.83 -14.66
C MET A 61 -3.01 -2.15 -14.82
N TRP A 62 -2.17 -2.14 -13.77
CA TRP A 62 -0.84 -1.55 -13.83
C TRP A 62 0.03 -2.20 -14.90
N LYS A 63 0.02 -3.53 -15.05
CA LYS A 63 0.77 -4.18 -16.13
C LYS A 63 0.37 -3.68 -17.52
N ASN A 64 -0.94 -3.50 -17.75
CA ASN A 64 -1.50 -3.04 -19.02
C ASN A 64 -1.57 -1.50 -19.15
N GLU A 65 -1.24 -0.76 -18.09
CA GLU A 65 -1.28 0.69 -18.10
C GLU A 65 -0.18 1.28 -19.00
N LYS A 66 -0.48 2.43 -19.59
CA LYS A 66 0.46 3.16 -20.47
C LYS A 66 1.78 3.45 -19.75
N GLU A 67 2.88 3.37 -20.49
CA GLU A 67 4.21 3.64 -19.97
C GLU A 67 4.34 5.07 -19.46
N GLU A 68 3.73 6.04 -20.14
CA GLU A 68 3.65 7.44 -19.73
C GLU A 68 3.07 7.60 -18.31
N VAL A 69 1.99 6.87 -18.02
CA VAL A 69 1.34 6.91 -16.71
C VAL A 69 2.26 6.29 -15.67
N LYS A 70 2.88 5.14 -15.98
CA LYS A 70 3.85 4.50 -15.07
C LYS A 70 5.01 5.44 -14.74
N LEU A 71 5.54 6.13 -15.75
CA LEU A 71 6.63 7.08 -15.61
C LEU A 71 6.23 8.28 -14.75
N GLU A 72 5.01 8.79 -14.92
CA GLU A 72 4.49 9.88 -14.07
C GLU A 72 4.41 9.44 -12.59
N TYR A 73 3.89 8.24 -12.32
CA TYR A 73 3.86 7.69 -10.95
C TYR A 73 5.26 7.39 -10.40
N GLU A 74 6.21 7.00 -11.25
CA GLU A 74 7.62 6.82 -10.88
C GLU A 74 8.26 8.16 -10.49
N ARG A 75 8.09 9.19 -11.30
CA ARG A 75 8.53 10.55 -11.00
C ARG A 75 7.94 11.07 -9.70
N MET A 76 6.64 10.86 -9.48
CA MET A 76 5.98 11.24 -8.23
C MET A 76 6.52 10.46 -7.02
N ALA A 77 6.85 9.18 -7.20
CA ALA A 77 7.44 8.36 -6.16
C ALA A 77 8.86 8.81 -5.81
N ASP A 78 9.68 9.12 -6.82
CA ASP A 78 11.03 9.65 -6.62
C ASP A 78 11.00 11.02 -5.93
N ALA A 79 10.08 11.90 -6.31
CA ALA A 79 9.89 13.17 -5.63
C ALA A 79 9.54 12.98 -4.15
N LYS A 80 8.60 12.08 -3.83
CA LYS A 80 8.24 11.78 -2.44
C LYS A 80 9.36 11.08 -1.67
N LYS A 81 10.15 10.23 -2.34
CA LYS A 81 11.32 9.58 -1.74
C LYS A 81 12.40 10.61 -1.41
N ALA A 82 12.66 11.56 -2.32
CA ALA A 82 13.60 12.65 -2.10
C ALA A 82 13.12 13.57 -0.98
N GLU A 83 11.85 13.95 -0.96
CA GLU A 83 11.24 14.73 0.13
C GLU A 83 11.38 14.00 1.46
N HIS A 84 11.03 12.71 1.51
CA HIS A 84 11.16 11.89 2.70
C HIS A 84 12.61 11.79 3.18
N GLN A 85 13.57 11.67 2.26
CA GLN A 85 15.00 11.64 2.61
C GLN A 85 15.47 12.99 3.18
N ARG A 86 14.93 14.11 2.69
CA ARG A 86 15.22 15.45 3.23
C ARG A 86 14.58 15.68 4.60
N LEU A 87 13.33 15.22 4.79
CA LEU A 87 12.60 15.33 6.05
C LEU A 87 13.17 14.40 7.13
N TYR A 88 13.64 13.22 6.72
CA TYR A 88 14.16 12.19 7.61
C TYR A 88 15.54 11.73 7.14
N PRO A 89 16.59 12.57 7.32
CA PRO A 89 17.95 12.25 6.89
C PRO A 89 18.53 11.03 7.63
N SER A 90 18.04 10.73 8.84
CA SER A 90 18.40 9.53 9.61
C SER A 90 17.46 8.34 9.38
N TYR A 91 16.55 8.42 8.40
CA TYR A 91 15.65 7.31 8.09
C TYR A 91 16.43 6.11 7.56
N ARG A 92 16.32 4.98 8.26
CA ARG A 92 16.85 3.70 7.80
C ARG A 92 15.75 2.66 7.84
N PHE A 93 15.54 1.98 6.72
CA PHE A 93 14.58 0.88 6.66
C PHE A 93 15.07 -0.27 7.56
N GLN A 94 14.32 -0.52 8.63
CA GLN A 94 14.53 -1.65 9.53
C GLN A 94 13.36 -2.62 9.36
N PRO A 95 13.51 -3.71 8.60
CA PRO A 95 12.48 -4.72 8.52
C PRO A 95 12.31 -5.37 9.89
N MET A 96 11.15 -5.20 10.52
CA MET A 96 10.78 -5.97 11.70
C MET A 96 10.63 -7.43 11.29
N LYS A 97 11.56 -8.28 11.72
CA LYS A 97 11.38 -9.72 11.68
C LYS A 97 10.25 -10.06 12.64
N LYS A 98 9.20 -10.69 12.14
CA LYS A 98 8.04 -11.13 12.91
C LYS A 98 7.98 -12.65 12.88
#